data_AF-A0A0F9G9U9-F1
#
_entry.id   AF-A0A0F9G9U9-F1
#
_cell.length_a   1.000
_cell.length_b   1.000
_cell.length_c   1.000
_cell.angle_alpha   90.00
_cell.angle_beta   90.00
_cell.angle_gamma   90.00
#
_symmetry.space_group_name_H-M   'P 1'
#
loop_
_entity.id
_entity.type
_entity.pdbx_description
1 polymer ?
#
loop_
_entity_poly.entity_id
_entity_poly.type
_entity_poly.pdbx_seq_one_letter_code
_entity_poly.pdbx_strand_id
1 'polypeptide(L)'
;MESGAFPSDIYAVKSQLIYHGLNPEKDLIFIQPRINERILRTEDIVKKIDELADELTLIWFAGINYASGQVFDMKSITEAGHKKNILVGFDLAHAIGNIPMDLHKWKVDFATWCTYKYVNAGPGSISGCFIHEKHCKNESIPRFAGWWGHDKKTRFLMGSDFKAIPTAEGWQISNPPVFSMTPLRASLDIFDEIGIK
;
A
#
# COMPACT_ATOMS: atom_id res chain seq x y z
N MET A 1 1.95 11.05 6.70
CA MET A 1 3.11 10.13 6.60
C MET A 1 3.98 10.28 7.82
N GLU A 2 4.81 9.29 8.15
CA GLU A 2 5.88 9.42 9.14
C GLU A 2 6.98 10.35 8.65
N SER A 3 7.59 11.12 9.56
CA SER A 3 8.81 11.86 9.26
C SER A 3 9.94 10.90 8.86
N GLY A 4 10.63 11.20 7.76
CA GLY A 4 11.65 10.29 7.24
C GLY A 4 11.09 9.06 6.53
N ALA A 5 9.87 9.16 5.97
CA ALA A 5 9.37 8.20 5.00
C ALA A 5 10.33 8.04 3.82
N PHE A 6 10.28 6.89 3.15
CA PHE A 6 11.18 6.60 2.04
C PHE A 6 10.98 7.61 0.89
N PRO A 7 12.05 8.09 0.22
CA PRO A 7 11.92 9.15 -0.78
C PRO A 7 10.95 8.83 -1.91
N SER A 8 10.89 7.58 -2.39
CA SER A 8 10.00 7.19 -3.49
C SER A 8 8.52 7.37 -3.11
N ASP A 9 8.15 7.07 -1.86
CA ASP A 9 6.80 7.26 -1.33
C ASP A 9 6.45 8.74 -1.26
N ILE A 10 7.39 9.56 -0.77
CA ILE A 10 7.22 11.02 -0.74
C ILE A 10 6.99 11.54 -2.16
N TYR A 11 7.79 11.10 -3.13
CA TYR A 11 7.65 11.52 -4.53
C TYR A 11 6.31 11.08 -5.12
N ALA A 12 5.87 9.84 -4.84
CA ALA A 12 4.58 9.33 -5.29
C ALA A 12 3.42 10.17 -4.73
N VAL A 13 3.40 10.44 -3.42
CA VAL A 13 2.33 11.23 -2.80
C VAL A 13 2.38 12.69 -3.27
N LYS A 14 3.57 13.33 -3.30
CA LYS A 14 3.72 14.71 -3.80
C LYS A 14 3.23 14.84 -5.25
N SER A 15 3.58 13.89 -6.12
CA SER A 15 3.14 13.94 -7.52
C SER A 15 1.64 13.73 -7.69
N GLN A 16 1.00 12.89 -6.86
CA GLN A 16 -0.46 12.77 -6.83
C GLN A 16 -1.13 14.08 -6.39
N LEU A 17 -0.63 14.73 -5.34
CA LEU A 17 -1.13 16.04 -4.91
C LEU A 17 -1.05 17.07 -6.04
N ILE A 18 0.12 17.20 -6.69
CA ILE A 18 0.32 18.12 -7.82
C ILE A 18 -0.63 17.79 -8.98
N TYR A 19 -0.78 16.51 -9.32
CA TYR A 19 -1.66 16.06 -10.40
C TYR A 19 -3.13 16.46 -10.15
N HIS A 20 -3.55 16.47 -8.89
CA HIS A 20 -4.88 16.89 -8.46
C HIS A 20 -4.99 18.40 -8.15
N GLY A 21 -3.98 19.21 -8.49
CA GLY A 21 -4.01 20.67 -8.30
C GLY A 21 -3.80 21.14 -6.85
N LEU A 22 -3.29 20.26 -5.99
CA LEU A 22 -2.99 20.53 -4.58
C LEU A 22 -1.54 20.98 -4.40
N ASN A 23 -1.22 21.57 -3.24
CA ASN A 23 0.09 22.06 -2.87
C ASN A 23 0.78 21.11 -1.86
N PRO A 24 1.81 20.36 -2.28
CA PRO A 24 2.51 19.43 -1.39
C PRO A 24 3.15 20.03 -0.15
N GLU A 25 3.44 21.33 -0.12
CA GLU A 25 4.01 21.99 1.06
C GLU A 25 2.96 22.29 2.14
N LYS A 26 1.67 22.22 1.79
CA LYS A 26 0.55 22.43 2.71
C LYS A 26 -0.25 21.16 2.94
N ASP A 27 -0.48 20.39 1.88
CA ASP A 27 -1.41 19.27 1.85
C ASP A 27 -0.72 17.92 2.15
N LEU A 28 0.61 17.91 2.33
CA LEU A 28 1.36 16.74 2.80
C LEU A 28 1.85 16.94 4.23
N ILE A 29 1.26 16.17 5.15
CA ILE A 29 1.56 16.28 6.58
C ILE A 29 2.50 15.16 7.01
N PHE A 30 3.62 15.55 7.62
CA PHE A 30 4.57 14.65 8.27
C PHE A 30 4.40 14.69 9.78
N ILE A 31 4.20 13.53 10.40
CA ILE A 31 4.20 13.40 11.85
C ILE A 31 5.65 13.26 12.32
N GLN A 32 6.07 14.16 13.21
CA GLN A 32 7.41 14.16 13.81
C GLN A 32 7.40 13.44 15.16
N PRO A 33 8.50 12.79 15.56
CA PRO A 33 8.65 12.29 16.92
C PRO A 33 8.68 13.46 17.91
N ARG A 34 8.40 13.15 19.18
CA ARG A 34 8.52 14.12 20.27
C ARG A 34 9.97 14.60 20.38
N ILE A 35 10.16 15.78 20.99
CA ILE A 35 11.50 16.31 21.28
C ILE A 35 12.28 15.25 22.07
N ASN A 36 13.52 14.98 21.63
CA ASN A 36 14.43 13.96 22.17
C ASN A 36 14.04 12.49 21.91
N GLU A 37 13.01 12.23 21.10
CA GLU A 37 12.67 10.88 20.63
C GLU A 37 13.08 10.70 19.17
N ARG A 38 13.38 9.45 18.79
CA ARG A 38 13.77 9.08 17.42
C ARG A 38 12.68 8.33 16.66
N ILE A 39 11.66 7.86 17.37
CA ILE A 39 10.56 7.05 16.84
C ILE A 39 9.23 7.68 17.19
N LEU A 40 8.20 7.41 16.40
CA LEU A 40 6.85 7.91 16.68
C LEU A 40 6.18 7.04 17.74
N ARG A 41 5.31 7.63 18.55
CA ARG A 41 4.45 6.86 19.42
C ARG A 41 3.08 6.66 18.78
N THR A 42 2.48 5.49 18.93
CA THR A 42 1.17 5.20 18.34
C THR A 42 0.10 6.17 18.84
N GLU A 43 0.14 6.56 20.11
CA GLU A 43 -0.80 7.53 20.67
C GLU A 43 -0.70 8.92 20.02
N ASP A 44 0.50 9.34 19.60
CA ASP A 44 0.70 10.62 18.92
C ASP A 44 0.19 10.55 17.47
N ILE A 45 0.36 9.41 16.81
CA ILE A 45 -0.20 9.17 15.48
C ILE A 45 -1.73 9.23 15.53
N VAL A 46 -2.35 8.50 16.47
CA VAL A 46 -3.81 8.47 16.64
C VAL A 46 -4.34 9.86 16.99
N LYS A 47 -3.71 10.56 17.93
CA LYS A 47 -4.08 11.94 18.27
C LYS A 47 -4.00 12.86 17.05
N LYS A 48 -2.96 12.71 16.22
CA LYS A 48 -2.82 13.54 15.03
C LYS A 48 -3.90 13.25 13.98
N ILE A 49 -4.31 12.00 13.83
CA ILE A 49 -5.45 11.63 12.98
C ILE A 49 -6.73 12.31 13.48
N ASP A 50 -6.98 12.30 14.79
CA ASP A 50 -8.13 12.99 15.39
C ASP A 50 -8.09 14.51 15.17
N GLU A 51 -6.92 15.14 15.33
CA GLU A 51 -6.72 16.58 15.12
C GLU A 51 -7.00 17.01 13.67
N LEU A 52 -6.70 16.16 12.69
CA LEU A 52 -6.79 16.46 11.26
C LEU A 52 -8.05 15.86 10.61
N ALA A 53 -8.98 15.32 11.40
CA ALA A 53 -10.06 14.48 10.89
C ALA A 53 -10.93 15.14 9.81
N ASP A 54 -11.11 16.47 9.89
CA ASP A 54 -11.96 17.22 8.97
C ASP A 54 -11.26 17.57 7.63
N GLU A 55 -9.93 17.42 7.55
CA GLU A 55 -9.12 17.79 6.38
C GLU A 55 -8.31 16.62 5.78
N LEU A 56 -8.15 15.53 6.54
CA LEU A 56 -7.33 14.39 6.14
C LEU A 56 -8.14 13.39 5.30
N THR A 57 -7.67 13.10 4.08
CA THR A 57 -8.33 12.13 3.17
C THR A 57 -7.63 10.76 3.13
N LEU A 58 -6.31 10.75 3.33
CA LEU A 58 -5.47 9.55 3.20
C LEU A 58 -4.38 9.52 4.27
N ILE A 59 -4.26 8.38 4.93
CA ILE A 59 -3.10 8.00 5.73
C ILE A 59 -2.25 7.05 4.89
N TRP A 60 -1.03 7.47 4.57
CA TRP A 60 0.00 6.64 3.96
C TRP A 60 1.19 6.56 4.93
N PHE A 61 1.52 5.34 5.37
CA PHE A 61 2.61 5.07 6.31
C PHE A 61 3.42 3.86 5.85
N ALA A 62 4.70 3.76 6.21
CA ALA A 62 5.37 2.47 6.13
C ALA A 62 4.75 1.47 7.14
N GLY A 63 4.81 0.17 6.85
CA GLY A 63 4.61 -0.88 7.86
C GLY A 63 5.79 -0.97 8.82
N ILE A 64 7.01 -0.84 8.26
CA ILE A 64 8.27 -0.69 9.01
C ILE A 64 9.06 0.46 8.39
N ASN A 65 9.45 1.45 9.19
CA ASN A 65 10.30 2.53 8.70
C ASN A 65 11.68 1.99 8.30
N TYR A 66 12.12 2.29 7.08
CA TYR A 66 13.35 1.73 6.49
C TYR A 66 14.64 2.12 7.24
N ALA A 67 14.66 3.28 7.89
CA ALA A 67 15.84 3.83 8.53
C ALA A 67 15.91 3.53 10.03
N SER A 68 14.78 3.71 10.74
CA SER A 68 14.72 3.47 12.19
C SER A 68 14.42 2.01 12.55
N GLY A 69 13.89 1.22 11.62
CA GLY A 69 13.40 -0.13 11.89
C GLY A 69 12.11 -0.17 12.73
N GLN A 70 11.49 0.98 12.98
CA GLN A 70 10.25 1.06 13.75
C GLN A 70 9.13 0.31 13.03
N VAL A 71 8.53 -0.68 13.71
CA VAL A 71 7.27 -1.30 13.30
C VAL A 71 6.11 -0.41 13.73
N PHE A 72 5.26 -0.01 12.80
CA PHE A 72 4.06 0.76 13.10
C PHE A 72 2.87 -0.15 13.40
N ASP A 73 2.03 0.25 14.36
CA ASP A 73 0.79 -0.45 14.69
C ASP A 73 -0.28 -0.20 13.60
N MET A 74 -0.14 -0.93 12.49
CA MET A 74 -1.02 -0.81 11.32
C MET A 74 -2.49 -1.00 11.67
N LYS A 75 -2.81 -1.88 12.63
CA LYS A 75 -4.18 -2.12 13.08
C LYS A 75 -4.75 -0.88 13.76
N SER A 76 -4.06 -0.35 14.78
CA SER A 76 -4.53 0.83 15.51
C SER A 76 -4.62 2.07 14.62
N ILE A 77 -3.67 2.25 13.70
CA ILE A 77 -3.68 3.37 12.73
C ILE A 77 -4.88 3.24 11.78
N THR A 78 -5.14 2.03 11.27
CA THR A 78 -6.30 1.77 10.40
C THR A 78 -7.61 2.02 11.11
N GLU A 79 -7.76 1.52 12.34
CA GLU A 79 -8.97 1.74 13.14
C GLU A 79 -9.20 3.22 13.46
N ALA A 80 -8.13 3.98 13.75
CA ALA A 80 -8.23 5.42 13.99
C ALA A 80 -8.66 6.19 12.74
N GLY A 81 -8.07 5.90 11.57
CA GLY A 81 -8.46 6.51 10.30
C GLY A 81 -9.91 6.21 9.92
N HIS A 82 -10.33 4.95 10.03
CA HIS A 82 -11.71 4.56 9.66
C HIS A 82 -12.77 5.16 10.57
N LYS A 83 -12.49 5.40 11.86
CA LYS A 83 -13.41 6.13 12.75
C LYS A 83 -13.73 7.54 12.25
N LYS A 84 -12.89 8.10 11.37
CA LYS A 84 -13.03 9.42 10.76
C LYS A 84 -13.34 9.37 9.26
N ASN A 85 -13.67 8.19 8.71
CA ASN A 85 -13.89 7.97 7.27
C ASN A 85 -12.67 8.29 6.38
N ILE A 86 -11.46 8.08 6.89
CA ILE A 86 -10.21 8.34 6.19
C ILE A 86 -9.68 7.04 5.59
N LEU A 87 -9.20 7.06 4.34
CA LEU A 87 -8.55 5.90 3.73
C LEU A 87 -7.17 5.66 4.36
N VAL A 88 -6.81 4.40 4.59
CA VAL A 88 -5.56 4.02 5.24
C VAL A 88 -4.84 2.96 4.43
N GLY A 89 -3.63 3.31 3.97
CA GLY A 89 -2.77 2.38 3.25
C GLY A 89 -1.33 2.41 3.72
N PHE A 90 -0.59 1.36 3.35
CA PHE A 90 0.79 1.17 3.80
C PHE A 90 1.76 0.77 2.70
N ASP A 91 2.99 1.32 2.79
CA ASP A 91 4.16 0.72 2.14
C ASP A 91 4.72 -0.39 3.02
N LEU A 92 4.63 -1.62 2.53
CA LEU A 92 5.07 -2.83 3.20
C LEU A 92 6.41 -3.33 2.67
N ALA A 93 7.19 -2.52 1.94
CA ALA A 93 8.48 -2.91 1.39
C ALA A 93 9.45 -3.49 2.43
N HIS A 94 9.44 -2.99 3.67
CA HIS A 94 10.24 -3.56 4.76
C HIS A 94 9.48 -4.55 5.66
N ALA A 95 8.17 -4.71 5.48
CA ALA A 95 7.31 -5.53 6.33
C ALA A 95 7.02 -6.91 5.72
N ILE A 96 6.76 -7.00 4.40
CA ILE A 96 6.48 -8.27 3.72
C ILE A 96 7.67 -9.22 3.85
N GLY A 97 7.41 -10.47 4.25
CA GLY A 97 8.48 -11.46 4.49
C GLY A 97 9.34 -11.19 5.74
N ASN A 98 9.04 -10.16 6.52
CA ASN A 98 9.81 -9.77 7.71
C ASN A 98 8.99 -9.92 9.01
N ILE A 99 7.74 -9.46 9.01
CA ILE A 99 6.83 -9.55 10.18
C ILE A 99 5.49 -10.16 9.79
N PRO A 100 4.77 -10.79 10.73
CA PRO A 100 3.41 -11.26 10.51
C PRO A 100 2.47 -10.07 10.29
N MET A 101 1.55 -10.22 9.32
CA MET A 101 0.56 -9.21 8.99
C MET A 101 -0.80 -9.84 8.69
N ASP A 102 -1.87 -9.15 9.08
CA ASP A 102 -3.25 -9.59 8.81
C ASP A 102 -4.08 -8.44 8.22
N LEU A 103 -3.63 -7.94 7.06
CA LEU A 103 -4.15 -6.73 6.42
C LEU A 103 -5.68 -6.77 6.22
N HIS A 104 -6.20 -7.95 5.88
CA HIS A 104 -7.63 -8.14 5.69
C HIS A 104 -8.39 -8.06 7.01
N LYS A 105 -7.97 -8.74 8.10
CA LYS A 105 -8.64 -8.62 9.40
C LYS A 105 -8.50 -7.21 10.00
N TRP A 106 -7.38 -6.55 9.75
CA TRP A 106 -7.16 -5.15 10.15
C TRP A 106 -7.92 -4.14 9.29
N LYS A 107 -8.56 -4.60 8.21
CA LYS A 107 -9.36 -3.79 7.27
C LYS A 107 -8.59 -2.73 6.50
N VAL A 108 -7.25 -2.81 6.46
CA VAL A 108 -6.36 -1.91 5.68
C VAL A 108 -6.96 -1.69 4.30
N ASP A 109 -7.01 -0.45 3.79
CA ASP A 109 -7.69 -0.19 2.52
C ASP A 109 -6.89 -0.73 1.33
N PHE A 110 -5.60 -0.44 1.33
CA PHE A 110 -4.66 -0.90 0.32
C PHE A 110 -3.24 -0.92 0.86
N ALA A 111 -2.36 -1.70 0.24
CA ALA A 111 -0.94 -1.69 0.55
C ALA A 111 -0.12 -2.06 -0.68
N THR A 112 1.15 -1.69 -0.69
CA THR A 112 2.09 -2.05 -1.75
C THR A 112 3.39 -2.57 -1.15
N TRP A 113 4.14 -3.36 -1.91
CA TRP A 113 5.47 -3.79 -1.51
C TRP A 113 6.34 -4.17 -2.71
N CYS A 114 7.65 -4.16 -2.49
CA CYS A 114 8.60 -4.81 -3.38
C CYS A 114 8.88 -6.25 -2.92
N THR A 115 9.42 -7.07 -3.82
CA THR A 115 9.73 -8.48 -3.53
C THR A 115 11.22 -8.78 -3.49
N TYR A 116 12.06 -7.81 -3.85
CA TYR A 116 13.52 -7.99 -3.92
C TYR A 116 14.25 -7.83 -2.57
N LYS A 117 13.53 -7.45 -1.51
CA LYS A 117 14.06 -7.33 -0.14
C LYS A 117 13.91 -8.68 0.59
N TYR A 118 13.12 -8.72 1.66
CA TYR A 118 12.95 -9.91 2.50
C TYR A 118 12.29 -11.10 1.78
N VAL A 119 11.57 -10.85 0.68
CA VAL A 119 10.95 -11.89 -0.17
C VAL A 119 11.93 -12.43 -1.22
N ASN A 120 13.21 -12.06 -1.19
CA ASN A 120 14.32 -12.69 -1.91
C ASN A 120 14.11 -12.94 -3.43
N ALA A 121 13.27 -12.15 -4.10
CA ALA A 121 12.90 -12.40 -5.50
C ALA A 121 13.90 -11.85 -6.54
N GLY A 122 15.00 -11.25 -6.09
CA GLY A 122 16.06 -10.68 -6.92
C GLY A 122 15.79 -9.23 -7.37
N PRO A 123 16.84 -8.47 -7.76
CA PRO A 123 16.74 -7.04 -8.07
C PRO A 123 15.73 -6.73 -9.18
N GLY A 124 14.86 -5.74 -8.95
CA GLY A 124 13.87 -5.31 -9.95
C GLY A 124 12.78 -6.34 -10.26
N SER A 125 12.60 -7.36 -9.40
CA SER A 125 11.50 -8.31 -9.51
C SER A 125 10.13 -7.63 -9.35
N ILE A 126 9.08 -8.34 -9.75
CA ILE A 126 7.69 -7.87 -9.73
C ILE A 126 7.28 -7.43 -8.32
N SER A 127 6.61 -6.29 -8.19
CA SER A 127 6.04 -5.83 -6.92
C SER A 127 4.72 -6.54 -6.59
N GLY A 128 4.19 -6.28 -5.40
CA GLY A 128 2.84 -6.69 -5.03
C GLY A 128 1.99 -5.51 -4.56
N CYS A 129 0.68 -5.68 -4.67
CA CYS A 129 -0.28 -4.80 -4.05
C CYS A 129 -1.39 -5.61 -3.39
N PHE A 130 -1.94 -5.05 -2.33
CA PHE A 130 -3.13 -5.52 -1.66
C PHE A 130 -4.20 -4.45 -1.82
N ILE A 131 -5.41 -4.86 -2.17
CA ILE A 131 -6.61 -4.03 -2.13
C ILE A 131 -7.65 -4.79 -1.32
N HIS A 132 -8.23 -4.14 -0.30
CA HIS A 132 -9.29 -4.77 0.48
C HIS A 132 -10.49 -5.09 -0.39
N GLU A 133 -11.10 -6.25 -0.20
CA GLU A 133 -12.22 -6.73 -1.04
C GLU A 133 -13.41 -5.76 -1.09
N LYS A 134 -13.57 -4.94 -0.04
CA LYS A 134 -14.59 -3.89 0.08
C LYS A 134 -14.51 -2.86 -1.05
N HIS A 135 -13.34 -2.68 -1.65
CA HIS A 135 -13.09 -1.75 -2.76
C HIS A 135 -13.18 -2.43 -4.14
N CYS A 136 -13.07 -3.76 -4.20
CA CYS A 136 -12.93 -4.51 -5.46
C CYS A 136 -14.18 -4.51 -6.34
N LYS A 137 -15.36 -4.37 -5.75
CA LYS A 137 -16.64 -4.29 -6.49
C LYS A 137 -17.11 -2.86 -6.75
N ASN A 138 -16.38 -1.86 -6.25
CA ASN A 138 -16.74 -0.47 -6.45
C ASN A 138 -16.20 0.02 -7.80
N GLU A 139 -17.10 0.11 -8.78
CA GLU A 139 -16.80 0.62 -10.12
C GLU A 139 -16.63 2.15 -10.17
N SER A 140 -17.05 2.88 -9.13
CA SER A 140 -16.90 4.34 -9.06
C SER A 140 -15.48 4.79 -8.74
N ILE A 141 -14.61 3.90 -8.25
CA ILE A 141 -13.22 4.23 -7.95
C ILE A 141 -12.47 4.40 -9.28
N PRO A 142 -11.86 5.58 -9.55
CA PRO A 142 -11.06 5.79 -10.75
C PRO A 142 -9.89 4.80 -10.81
N ARG A 143 -9.74 4.14 -11.95
CA ARG A 143 -8.65 3.18 -12.20
C ARG A 143 -8.00 3.49 -13.54
N PHE A 144 -6.68 3.41 -13.59
CA PHE A 144 -6.00 3.28 -14.87
C PHE A 144 -6.27 1.87 -15.39
N ALA A 145 -7.21 1.76 -16.33
CA ALA A 145 -7.63 0.51 -16.90
C ALA A 145 -6.60 0.00 -17.92
N GLY A 146 -6.37 -1.31 -17.92
CA GLY A 146 -5.64 -2.00 -18.98
C GLY A 146 -6.17 -3.41 -19.20
N TRP A 147 -5.81 -4.01 -20.33
CA TRP A 147 -6.40 -5.27 -20.80
C TRP A 147 -6.24 -6.46 -19.82
N TRP A 148 -5.26 -6.41 -18.91
CA TRP A 148 -5.10 -7.45 -17.88
C TRP A 148 -5.99 -7.29 -16.65
N GLY A 149 -6.50 -6.08 -16.40
CA GLY A 149 -7.54 -5.84 -15.41
C GLY A 149 -8.95 -6.18 -15.92
N HIS A 150 -9.09 -6.47 -17.23
CA HIS A 150 -10.36 -6.84 -17.85
C HIS A 150 -10.73 -8.31 -17.58
N ASP A 151 -12.04 -8.56 -17.45
CA ASP A 151 -12.69 -9.87 -17.27
C ASP A 151 -12.01 -10.98 -18.11
N LYS A 152 -11.46 -11.98 -17.41
CA LYS A 152 -10.70 -13.08 -18.03
C LYS A 152 -11.51 -13.83 -19.08
N LYS A 153 -12.85 -13.91 -18.95
CA LYS A 153 -13.72 -14.63 -19.90
C LYS A 153 -13.83 -13.93 -21.25
N THR A 154 -13.75 -12.60 -21.25
CA THR A 154 -14.00 -11.77 -22.45
C THR A 154 -12.77 -11.04 -22.95
N ARG A 155 -11.65 -11.09 -22.22
CA ARG A 155 -10.38 -10.38 -22.54
C ARG A 155 -9.92 -10.55 -23.99
N PHE A 156 -9.99 -11.77 -24.52
CA PHE A 156 -9.55 -12.07 -25.88
C PHE A 156 -10.64 -11.94 -26.95
N LEU A 157 -11.86 -11.54 -26.57
CA LEU A 157 -12.89 -11.10 -27.53
C LEU A 157 -12.59 -9.70 -28.08
N MET A 158 -11.66 -8.97 -27.46
CA MET A 158 -11.17 -7.66 -27.92
C MET A 158 -12.29 -6.62 -28.14
N GLY A 159 -13.33 -6.66 -27.31
CA GLY A 159 -14.38 -5.63 -27.29
C GLY A 159 -13.87 -4.28 -26.79
N SER A 160 -14.62 -3.22 -27.05
CA SER A 160 -14.30 -1.85 -26.63
C SER A 160 -14.53 -1.59 -25.14
N ASP A 161 -15.41 -2.36 -24.52
CA ASP A 161 -15.91 -2.06 -23.18
C ASP A 161 -15.03 -2.73 -22.11
N PHE A 162 -14.52 -1.92 -21.19
CA PHE A 162 -13.76 -2.41 -20.06
C PHE A 162 -14.68 -2.92 -18.95
N LYS A 163 -14.42 -4.14 -18.47
CA LYS A 163 -15.09 -4.72 -17.32
C LYS A 163 -14.03 -5.19 -16.33
N ALA A 164 -13.87 -4.44 -15.23
CA ALA A 164 -12.87 -4.75 -14.22
C ALA A 164 -13.13 -6.13 -13.59
N ILE A 165 -12.06 -6.89 -13.35
CA ILE A 165 -12.14 -8.09 -12.51
C ILE A 165 -12.50 -7.63 -11.08
N PRO A 166 -13.51 -8.23 -10.41
CA PRO A 166 -13.98 -7.81 -9.08
C PRO A 166 -13.06 -8.30 -7.94
N THR A 167 -11.75 -8.21 -8.15
CA THR A 167 -10.66 -8.52 -7.21
C THR A 167 -9.53 -7.50 -7.40
N ALA A 168 -8.45 -7.59 -6.61
CA ALA A 168 -7.27 -6.73 -6.80
C ALA A 168 -6.66 -6.83 -8.22
N GLU A 169 -6.94 -7.92 -8.96
CA GLU A 169 -6.52 -8.07 -10.36
C GLU A 169 -7.11 -6.98 -11.28
N GLY A 170 -8.25 -6.37 -10.92
CA GLY A 170 -8.86 -5.29 -11.69
C GLY A 170 -8.01 -4.03 -11.82
N TRP A 171 -6.92 -3.91 -11.05
CA TRP A 171 -5.93 -2.83 -11.12
C TRP A 171 -4.71 -3.18 -11.97
N GLN A 172 -4.63 -4.39 -12.54
CA GLN A 172 -3.56 -4.75 -13.47
C GLN A 172 -3.75 -4.03 -14.81
N ILE A 173 -2.67 -3.41 -15.30
CA ILE A 173 -2.72 -2.71 -16.59
C ILE A 173 -2.26 -3.65 -17.71
N SER A 174 -1.10 -4.26 -17.54
CA SER A 174 -0.41 -5.05 -18.57
C SER A 174 -0.26 -6.51 -18.20
N ASN A 175 0.20 -7.32 -19.16
CA ASN A 175 0.55 -8.71 -18.89
C ASN A 175 1.67 -8.82 -17.86
N PRO A 176 1.64 -9.85 -17.00
CA PRO A 176 2.64 -10.01 -15.98
C PRO A 176 4.00 -10.44 -16.60
N PRO A 177 5.13 -9.94 -16.08
CA PRO A 177 6.46 -10.28 -16.57
C PRO A 177 6.88 -11.68 -16.08
N VAL A 178 6.51 -12.71 -16.85
CA VAL A 178 6.67 -14.13 -16.47
C VAL A 178 8.09 -14.46 -15.99
N PHE A 179 9.13 -13.98 -16.67
CA PHE A 179 10.53 -14.25 -16.27
C PHE A 179 10.89 -13.65 -14.91
N SER A 180 10.42 -12.42 -14.61
CA SER A 180 10.65 -11.78 -13.31
C SER A 180 9.86 -12.45 -12.17
N MET A 181 8.77 -13.15 -12.49
CA MET A 181 7.98 -13.90 -11.52
C MET A 181 8.61 -15.22 -11.11
N THR A 182 9.46 -15.83 -11.94
CA THR A 182 10.12 -17.11 -11.63
C THR A 182 10.88 -17.11 -10.30
N PRO A 183 11.80 -16.16 -10.03
CA PRO A 183 12.50 -16.13 -8.74
C PRO A 183 11.57 -15.82 -7.57
N LEU A 184 10.52 -15.01 -7.77
CA LEU A 184 9.50 -14.78 -6.75
C LEU A 184 8.80 -16.10 -6.39
N ARG A 185 8.42 -16.91 -7.39
CA ARG A 185 7.75 -18.19 -7.14
C ARG A 185 8.63 -19.11 -6.30
N ALA A 186 9.90 -19.26 -6.66
CA ALA A 186 10.85 -20.07 -5.92
C ALA A 186 11.04 -19.56 -4.48
N SER A 187 11.10 -18.25 -4.26
CA SER A 187 11.19 -17.72 -2.89
C SER A 187 9.92 -17.97 -2.09
N LEU A 188 8.73 -17.83 -2.69
CA LEU A 188 7.47 -18.03 -1.99
C LEU A 188 7.27 -19.50 -1.59
N ASP A 189 7.73 -20.45 -2.42
CA ASP A 189 7.69 -21.88 -2.06
C ASP A 189 8.47 -22.14 -0.74
N ILE A 190 9.57 -21.41 -0.48
CA ILE A 190 10.31 -21.48 0.79
C ILE A 190 9.48 -20.90 1.93
N PHE A 191 8.86 -19.72 1.75
CA PHE A 191 7.99 -19.11 2.77
C PHE A 191 6.80 -20.00 3.13
N ASP A 192 6.22 -20.71 2.16
CA ASP A 192 5.14 -21.66 2.40
C ASP A 192 5.59 -22.87 3.24
N GLU A 193 6.84 -23.33 3.06
CA GLU A 193 7.42 -24.43 3.84
C GLU A 193 7.72 -24.03 5.29
N ILE A 194 8.34 -22.86 5.51
CA ILE A 194 8.82 -22.45 6.84
C ILE A 194 7.80 -21.65 7.65
N GLY A 195 6.85 -21.00 6.95
CA GLY A 195 5.89 -20.05 7.51
C GLY A 195 6.51 -18.70 7.92
N ILE A 196 5.64 -17.70 8.11
CA ILE A 196 5.99 -16.45 8.81
C ILE A 196 5.57 -16.57 10.29
N LYS A 197 6.44 -16.13 11.19
CA LYS A 197 6.21 -16.11 12.64
C LYS A 197 6.19 -14.69 13.16
#